data_AF-A0A924QG31-F1
#
_entry.id   AF-A0A924QG31-F1
#
_cell.length_a   1.000
_cell.length_b   1.000
_cell.length_c   1.000
_cell.angle_alpha   90.00
_cell.angle_beta   90.00
_cell.angle_gamma   90.00
#
_symmetry.space_group_name_H-M   'P 1'
#
loop_
_entity.id
_entity.type
_entity.pdbx_description
1 polymer ?
#
loop_
_entity_poly.entity_id
_entity_poly.type
_entity_poly.pdbx_seq_one_letter_code
_entity_poly.pdbx_strand_id
1 'polypeptide(L)' 'VSGAGHDACYMSKVTPTAMIFVPCIGGISHNEIEDAKPEWISAGGNVLLHAMLAKANELPTVNANAAALA' A
#
# COMPACT_ATOMS: atom_id res chain seq x y z
N VAL A 1 -7.03 13.39 1.55
CA VAL A 1 -8.14 12.88 0.71
C VAL A 1 -7.65 12.86 -0.73
N SER A 2 -7.89 11.76 -1.46
CA SER A 2 -7.54 11.70 -2.89
C SER A 2 -8.54 12.50 -3.73
N GLY A 3 -8.04 13.29 -4.69
CA GLY A 3 -8.88 14.00 -5.66
C GLY A 3 -9.37 13.12 -6.82
N ALA A 4 -8.73 11.97 -7.06
CA ALA A 4 -9.11 11.01 -8.09
C ALA A 4 -9.76 9.75 -7.50
N GLY A 5 -10.58 9.08 -8.32
CA GLY A 5 -11.13 7.77 -8.02
C GLY A 5 -10.08 6.68 -8.14
N HIS A 6 -10.09 5.73 -7.21
CA HIS A 6 -9.20 4.57 -7.18
C HIS A 6 -10.00 3.34 -6.78
N ASP A 7 -9.56 2.14 -7.15
CA ASP A 7 -10.22 0.89 -6.75
C ASP A 7 -10.32 0.76 -5.22
N ALA A 8 -9.33 1.30 -4.50
CA ALA A 8 -9.33 1.40 -3.04
C ALA A 8 -10.55 2.14 -2.47
N CYS A 9 -11.18 3.06 -3.22
CA CYS A 9 -12.42 3.72 -2.81
C CYS A 9 -13.60 2.76 -2.74
N TYR A 10 -13.61 1.69 -3.54
CA TYR A 10 -14.60 0.63 -3.46
C TYR A 10 -14.22 -0.42 -2.42
N MET A 11 -12.94 -0.82 -2.36
CA MET A 11 -12.45 -1.80 -1.38
C MET A 11 -12.67 -1.35 0.06
N SER A 12 -12.54 -0.04 0.35
CA SER A 12 -12.76 0.52 1.68
C SER A 12 -14.17 0.30 2.23
N LYS A 13 -15.14 -0.04 1.38
CA LYS A 13 -16.52 -0.35 1.78
C LYS A 13 -16.67 -1.76 2.37
N VAL A 14 -15.74 -2.66 2.11
CA VAL A 14 -15.85 -4.09 2.45
C VAL A 14 -14.67 -4.63 3.25
N THR A 15 -13.55 -3.91 3.32
CA THR A 15 -12.37 -4.29 4.10
C THR A 15 -11.58 -3.06 4.54
N PRO A 16 -10.88 -3.08 5.70
CA PRO A 16 -9.96 -2.02 6.07
C PRO A 16 -8.95 -1.75 4.96
N THR A 17 -8.94 -0.51 4.45
CA THR A 17 -8.19 -0.11 3.26
C THR A 17 -7.57 1.26 3.48
N ALA A 18 -6.34 1.44 3.01
CA ALA A 18 -5.65 2.71 2.97
C ALA A 18 -4.85 2.83 1.66
N MET A 19 -4.34 4.02 1.38
CA MET A 19 -3.54 4.31 0.19
C MET A 19 -2.26 5.03 0.58
N ILE A 20 -1.19 4.80 -0.19
CA ILE A 20 0.10 5.47 -0.05
C ILE A 20 0.33 6.26 -1.34
N PHE A 21 0.60 7.57 -1.20
CA PHE A 21 0.90 8.45 -2.33
C PHE A 21 2.37 8.84 -2.35
N VAL A 22 2.91 8.94 -3.56
CA VAL A 22 4.20 9.57 -3.85
C VAL A 22 3.97 10.83 -4.68
N PRO A 23 4.89 11.81 -4.67
CA PRO A 23 4.77 12.98 -5.54
C PRO A 23 4.96 12.61 -7.02
N CYS A 24 4.26 13.34 -7.90
CA CYS A 24 4.54 13.39 -9.34
C CYS A 24 5.12 14.77 -9.69
N ILE A 25 6.06 14.82 -10.63
CA ILE A 25 6.70 16.08 -11.04
C ILE A 25 5.63 17.02 -11.63
N GLY A 26 5.53 18.23 -11.06
CA GLY A 26 4.52 19.21 -11.46
C GLY A 26 3.07 18.81 -11.16
N GLY A 27 2.83 17.69 -10.46
CA GLY A 27 1.48 17.16 -10.22
C GLY A 27 0.77 16.69 -11.51
N ILE A 28 1.52 16.45 -12.58
CA ILE A 28 0.97 16.00 -13.87
C ILE A 28 0.65 14.51 -13.78
N SER A 29 -0.50 14.12 -14.33
CA SER A 29 -0.87 12.73 -14.55
C SER A 29 -1.71 12.57 -15.82
N HIS A 30 -1.86 11.35 -16.33
CA HIS A 30 -2.57 11.02 -17.58
C HIS A 30 -2.00 11.79 -18.79
N ASN A 31 -0.70 12.01 -18.77
CA ASN A 31 0.04 12.67 -19.83
C ASN A 31 1.35 11.92 -20.07
N GLU A 32 1.86 11.92 -21.29
CA GLU A 32 3.11 11.25 -21.65
C GLU A 32 4.34 11.78 -20.89
N ILE A 33 4.25 12.99 -20.34
CA ILE A 33 5.32 13.59 -19.50
C ILE A 33 5.13 13.34 -17.99
N GLU A 34 4.13 12.54 -17.60
CA GLU A 34 3.98 12.10 -16.21
C GLU A 34 5.27 11.40 -15.75
N ASP A 35 5.87 11.90 -14.66
CA ASP A 35 7.14 11.40 -14.16
C ASP A 35 7.26 11.55 -12.65
N ALA A 36 8.09 10.72 -12.04
CA ALA A 36 8.38 10.71 -10.61
C ALA A 36 9.86 10.34 -10.37
N LYS A 37 10.47 11.00 -9.39
CA LYS A 37 11.89 10.77 -9.10
C LYS A 37 12.14 9.36 -8.52
N PRO A 38 13.26 8.69 -8.86
CA PRO A 38 13.58 7.36 -8.34
C PRO A 38 13.54 7.24 -6.81
N GLU A 39 13.95 8.29 -6.08
CA GLU A 39 13.91 8.33 -4.62
C GLU A 39 12.48 8.34 -4.06
N TRP A 40 11.52 8.96 -4.76
CA TRP A 40 10.11 8.97 -4.35
C TRP A 40 9.48 7.60 -4.57
N ILE A 41 9.78 6.96 -5.70
CA ILE A 41 9.33 5.59 -5.99
C ILE A 41 9.86 4.61 -4.94
N SER A 42 11.15 4.70 -4.63
CA SER A 42 11.78 3.85 -3.61
C SER A 42 11.19 4.08 -2.23
N ALA A 43 10.94 5.33 -1.84
CA ALA A 43 10.30 5.65 -0.56
C ALA A 43 8.87 5.11 -0.49
N GLY A 44 8.05 5.28 -1.54
CA GLY A 44 6.71 4.73 -1.61
C GLY A 44 6.69 3.21 -1.51
N GLY A 45 7.60 2.54 -2.22
CA GLY A 45 7.78 1.09 -2.15
C GLY A 45 8.14 0.61 -0.74
N ASN A 46 9.05 1.31 -0.06
CA ASN A 46 9.44 0.97 1.32
C ASN A 46 8.28 1.15 2.31
N VAL A 47 7.50 2.24 2.19
CA VAL A 47 6.31 2.42 3.04
C VAL A 47 5.29 1.30 2.80
N LEU A 48 5.06 0.91 1.53
CA LEU A 48 4.18 -0.20 1.19
C LEU A 48 4.68 -1.51 1.81
N LEU A 49 5.96 -1.83 1.64
CA LEU A 49 6.58 -3.03 2.19
C LEU A 49 6.38 -3.12 3.71
N HIS A 50 6.75 -2.07 4.44
CA HIS A 50 6.64 -2.07 5.91
C HIS A 50 5.18 -2.09 6.38
N ALA A 51 4.28 -1.36 5.71
CA ALA A 51 2.85 -1.38 6.04
C ALA A 51 2.24 -2.77 5.85
N MET A 52 2.57 -3.45 4.75
CA MET A 52 2.07 -4.80 4.48
C MET A 52 2.65 -5.83 5.45
N LEU A 53 3.95 -5.76 5.76
CA LEU A 53 4.56 -6.63 6.78
C LEU A 53 3.90 -6.46 8.15
N ALA A 54 3.68 -5.21 8.58
CA ALA A 54 2.99 -4.94 9.84
C ALA A 54 1.59 -5.57 9.85
N LYS A 55 0.79 -5.33 8.80
CA LYS A 55 -0.57 -5.88 8.69
C LYS A 55 -0.61 -7.41 8.59
N ALA A 56 0.33 -8.02 7.88
CA ALA A 56 0.41 -9.47 7.75
C ALA A 56 0.79 -10.13 9.09
N ASN A 57 1.66 -9.50 9.87
CA ASN A 57 2.07 -9.99 11.20
C ASN A 57 1.00 -9.78 12.29
N GLU A 58 0.00 -8.94 12.04
CA GLU A 58 -1.15 -8.77 12.94
C GLU A 58 -2.21 -9.85 12.76
N LEU A 59 -2.13 -10.71 11.73
CA LEU A 59 -3.12 -11.74 11.50
C LEU A 59 -3.16 -12.72 12.68
N PRO A 60 -4.35 -13.02 13.26
CA PRO A 60 -4.45 -14.01 14.32
C PRO A 60 -3.90 -15.33 13.80
N THR A 61 -2.96 -15.93 14.54
CA THR A 61 -2.36 -17.22 14.20
C THR A 61 -3.47 -18.19 13.80
N VAL A 62 -3.49 -18.61 12.54
CA VAL A 62 -4.34 -19.71 12.10
C VAL A 62 -3.78 -20.97 12.79
N ASN A 63 -4.30 -21.27 13.98
CA ASN A 63 -3.96 -22.41 14.84
C ASN A 63 -2.46 -22.69 15.04
N ALA A 64 -1.85 -22.03 16.04
CA ALA A 64 -0.55 -22.40 16.61
C ALA A 64 -0.55 -23.76 17.37
N ASN A 65 -1.47 -24.69 17.05
CA ASN A 65 -1.49 -26.06 17.57
C ASN A 65 -0.81 -27.08 16.65
N ALA A 66 -0.18 -26.65 15.55
CA ALA A 66 0.55 -27.54 14.64
C ALA A 66 2.08 -27.57 14.88
N ALA A 67 2.60 -26.84 15.88
CA ALA A 67 4.04 -26.72 16.13
C ALA A 67 4.49 -27.16 17.54
N ALA A 68 3.72 -28.04 18.20
CA ALA A 68 4.11 -28.67 19.48
C ALA A 68 4.47 -30.16 19.35
N LEU A 69 5.04 -30.55 18.20
CA LEU A 69 5.61 -31.89 17.96
C LEU A 69 6.90 -31.75 17.13
N ALA A 70 7.93 -31.17 17.74
CA ALA A 70 9.35 -31.44 17.51
C ALA A 70 10.17 -30.68 18.56
#